data_AF-A0A1A2P9I8-F1
#
_entry.id   AF-A0A1A2P9I8-F1
#
_cell.length_a   1.000
_cell.length_b   1.000
_cell.length_c   1.000
_cell.angle_alpha   90.00
_cell.angle_beta   90.00
_cell.angle_gamma   90.00
#
_symmetry.space_group_name_H-M   'P 1'
#
loop_
_entity.id
_entity.type
_entity.pdbx_description
1 polymer ?
#
loop_
_entity_poly.entity_id
_entity_poly.type
_entity_poly.pdbx_seq_one_letter_code
_entity_poly.pdbx_strand_id
1 'polypeptide(L)'
;MSSSGSTGSGSTGSGSTGSGGTDVSSLTSALKGLQNSGPVDLKLSSETEQAYLNIVSTFRNALNDQLKTITGMSSLGSPGTLPSATQTKNNLELDISGLSGIEQSINQYLSYLDQFSATVKAASNRLIGSG
;
A
#
# COMPACT_ATOMS: atom_id res chain seq x y z
N MET A 1 -4.47 60.75 -23.26
CA MET A 1 -4.93 60.79 -21.86
C MET A 1 -4.79 59.38 -21.30
N SER A 2 -3.96 59.25 -20.26
CA SER A 2 -3.50 58.02 -19.65
C SER A 2 -4.40 57.58 -18.49
N SER A 3 -4.47 56.27 -18.26
CA SER A 3 -4.67 55.59 -16.96
C SER A 3 -4.58 54.09 -17.26
N SER A 4 -3.47 53.37 -17.04
CA SER A 4 -2.73 53.06 -15.82
C SER A 4 -3.57 52.36 -14.74
N GLY A 5 -3.48 51.03 -14.72
CA GLY A 5 -3.90 50.17 -13.63
C GLY A 5 -3.03 48.91 -13.61
N SER A 6 -1.87 49.01 -12.99
CA SER A 6 -0.95 47.92 -12.68
C SER A 6 -1.41 47.20 -11.39
N THR A 7 -1.20 45.88 -11.34
CA THR A 7 -0.90 44.98 -10.18
C THR A 7 -1.54 43.62 -10.44
N GLY A 8 -0.88 42.47 -10.31
CA GLY A 8 0.48 42.20 -9.88
C GLY A 8 0.87 40.76 -10.19
N SER A 9 2.18 40.54 -10.28
CA SER A 9 2.83 39.24 -10.19
C SER A 9 2.32 38.46 -8.99
N GLY A 10 1.98 37.19 -9.20
CA GLY A 10 1.52 36.30 -8.15
C GLY A 10 1.87 34.86 -8.45
N SER A 11 3.14 34.54 -8.20
CA SER A 11 3.67 33.25 -7.76
C SER A 11 3.22 31.99 -8.49
N THR A 12 4.18 31.34 -9.14
CA THR A 12 4.23 29.89 -9.29
C THR A 12 3.92 29.25 -7.93
N GLY A 13 2.66 28.85 -7.75
CA GLY A 13 2.20 28.07 -6.62
C GLY A 13 2.82 26.69 -6.71
N SER A 14 4.05 26.58 -6.21
CA SER A 14 4.63 25.36 -5.67
C SER A 14 3.79 24.98 -4.45
N GLY A 15 2.56 24.55 -4.69
CA GLY A 15 1.67 23.96 -3.70
C GLY A 15 2.15 22.56 -3.44
N SER A 16 3.17 22.45 -2.58
CA SER A 16 3.46 21.22 -1.85
C SER A 16 2.27 20.95 -0.94
N THR A 17 1.20 20.41 -1.51
CA THR A 17 0.25 19.61 -0.73
C THR A 17 0.96 18.31 -0.45
N GLY A 18 1.77 18.34 0.62
CA GLY A 18 2.11 17.18 1.41
C GLY A 18 0.82 16.56 1.93
N SER A 19 0.12 15.86 1.05
CA SER A 19 -0.89 14.88 1.40
C SER A 19 -0.10 13.65 1.77
N GLY A 20 0.15 13.47 3.06
CA GLY A 20 0.74 12.27 3.65
C GLY A 20 -0.18 11.06 3.50
N GLY A 21 -0.58 10.74 2.26
CA GLY A 21 -0.82 9.36 1.89
C GLY A 21 0.50 8.66 2.11
N THR A 22 0.63 7.96 3.24
CA THR A 22 1.75 7.07 3.44
C THR A 22 1.53 5.92 2.47
N ASP A 23 2.04 6.06 1.25
CA ASP A 23 1.93 5.02 0.25
C ASP A 23 2.54 3.74 0.83
N VAL A 24 1.97 2.59 0.49
CA VAL A 24 2.34 1.30 1.08
C VAL A 24 3.85 1.01 0.95
N SER A 25 4.48 1.52 -0.11
CA SER A 25 5.93 1.49 -0.33
C SER A 25 6.72 2.27 0.73
N SER A 26 6.26 3.47 1.10
CA SER A 26 6.86 4.31 2.14
C SER A 26 6.73 3.66 3.52
N LEU A 27 5.57 3.05 3.83
CA LEU A 27 5.33 2.30 5.06
C LEU A 27 6.23 1.06 5.14
N THR A 28 6.32 0.30 4.05
CA THR A 28 7.23 -0.85 3.92
C THR A 28 8.68 -0.44 4.21
N SER A 29 9.11 0.70 3.66
CA SER A 29 10.47 1.22 3.87
C SER A 29 10.71 1.66 5.32
N ALA A 30 9.74 2.34 5.93
CA ALA A 30 9.80 2.74 7.34
C ALA A 30 9.85 1.51 8.28
N LEU A 31 9.06 0.48 8.00
CA LEU A 31 9.06 -0.77 8.77
C LEU A 31 10.41 -1.48 8.73
N LYS A 32 11.06 -1.54 7.56
CA LYS A 32 12.42 -2.05 7.42
C LYS A 32 13.43 -1.25 8.25
N GLY A 33 13.25 0.07 8.36
CA GLY A 33 14.08 0.92 9.24
C GLY A 33 13.86 0.60 10.72
N LEU A 34 12.60 0.46 11.14
CA LEU A 34 12.22 0.24 12.54
C LEU A 34 12.65 -1.13 13.08
N GLN A 35 12.81 -2.14 12.20
CA GLN A 35 13.39 -3.44 12.56
C GLN A 35 14.74 -3.31 13.27
N ASN A 36 15.45 -2.17 13.19
CA ASN A 36 16.82 -2.00 13.68
C ASN A 36 16.97 -1.11 14.94
N SER A 37 15.89 -0.57 15.52
CA SER A 37 16.03 0.42 16.62
C SER A 37 14.98 0.30 17.74
N GLY A 38 15.41 0.54 19.00
CA GLY A 38 14.54 0.74 20.17
C GLY A 38 15.12 0.25 21.50
N PRO A 39 15.09 1.05 22.59
CA PRO A 39 15.36 0.57 23.96
C PRO A 39 14.26 -0.39 24.43
N VAL A 40 14.62 -1.35 25.30
CA VAL A 40 13.76 -2.46 25.69
C VAL A 40 13.21 -2.24 27.10
N ASP A 41 11.99 -1.68 27.19
CA ASP A 41 11.36 -1.34 28.49
C ASP A 41 10.10 -2.18 28.82
N LEU A 42 9.66 -3.07 27.93
CA LEU A 42 8.42 -3.84 28.08
C LEU A 42 8.70 -5.35 27.91
N LYS A 43 8.18 -6.20 28.80
CA LYS A 43 8.20 -7.66 28.61
C LYS A 43 6.94 -8.08 27.85
N LEU A 44 7.11 -8.67 26.65
CA LEU A 44 6.00 -9.27 25.90
C LEU A 44 5.98 -10.78 26.16
N SER A 45 4.81 -11.37 26.39
CA SER A 45 4.69 -12.83 26.44
C SER A 45 4.72 -13.41 25.03
N SER A 46 5.21 -14.65 24.88
CA SER A 46 5.22 -15.35 23.59
C SER A 46 3.80 -15.57 23.04
N GLU A 47 2.80 -15.72 23.90
CA GLU A 47 1.39 -15.82 23.52
C GLU A 47 0.88 -14.51 22.90
N THR A 48 1.34 -13.37 23.42
CA THR A 48 0.98 -12.05 22.89
C THR A 48 1.60 -11.82 21.51
N GLU A 49 2.87 -12.20 21.32
CA GLU A 49 3.52 -12.19 20.00
C GLU A 49 2.72 -13.03 18.99
N GLN A 50 2.38 -14.27 19.35
CA GLN A 50 1.64 -15.19 18.48
C GLN A 50 0.26 -14.62 18.11
N ALA A 51 -0.44 -13.98 19.05
CA ALA A 51 -1.73 -13.35 18.77
C ALA A 51 -1.61 -12.25 17.70
N TYR A 52 -0.62 -11.36 17.82
CA TYR A 52 -0.38 -10.33 16.82
C TYR A 52 -0.02 -10.92 15.46
N LEU A 53 0.91 -11.88 15.42
CA LEU A 53 1.33 -12.53 14.17
C LEU A 53 0.17 -13.29 13.51
N ASN A 54 -0.72 -13.91 14.29
CA ASN A 54 -1.87 -14.63 13.77
C ASN A 54 -2.90 -13.70 13.11
N ILE A 55 -3.13 -12.51 13.69
CA ILE A 55 -4.00 -11.49 13.08
C ILE A 55 -3.42 -11.06 11.73
N VAL A 56 -2.12 -10.74 11.67
CA VAL A 56 -1.46 -10.34 10.42
C VAL A 56 -1.52 -11.46 9.37
N SER A 57 -1.28 -12.71 9.78
CA SER A 57 -1.37 -13.90 8.92
C SER A 57 -2.78 -14.09 8.35
N THR A 58 -3.81 -13.91 9.17
CA THR A 58 -5.22 -14.05 8.75
C THR A 58 -5.55 -13.07 7.62
N PHE A 59 -5.22 -11.79 7.79
CA PHE A 59 -5.46 -10.77 6.76
C PHE A 59 -4.64 -11.02 5.49
N ARG A 60 -3.37 -11.41 5.65
CA ARG A 60 -2.50 -11.76 4.52
C ARG A 60 -3.07 -12.90 3.68
N ASN A 61 -3.56 -13.96 4.33
CA ASN A 61 -4.13 -15.12 3.64
C ASN A 61 -5.40 -14.75 2.89
N ALA A 62 -6.31 -13.99 3.50
CA ALA A 62 -7.52 -13.51 2.85
C ALA A 62 -7.21 -12.66 1.59
N LEU A 63 -6.23 -11.76 1.68
CA LEU A 63 -5.79 -10.96 0.51
C LEU A 63 -5.17 -11.83 -0.58
N ASN A 64 -4.38 -12.83 -0.21
CA ASN A 64 -3.76 -13.73 -1.17
C ASN A 64 -4.81 -14.59 -1.90
N ASP A 65 -5.85 -15.05 -1.20
CA ASP A 65 -6.94 -15.79 -1.82
C ASP A 65 -7.79 -14.91 -2.75
N GLN A 66 -7.97 -13.64 -2.40
CA GLN A 66 -8.60 -12.66 -3.30
C GLN A 66 -7.72 -12.42 -4.55
N LEU A 67 -6.40 -12.32 -4.40
CA LEU A 67 -5.48 -12.18 -5.53
C LEU A 67 -5.53 -13.39 -6.48
N LYS A 68 -5.57 -14.61 -5.93
CA LYS A 68 -5.78 -15.83 -6.73
C LYS A 68 -7.09 -15.80 -7.49
N THR A 69 -8.15 -15.29 -6.87
CA THR A 69 -9.46 -15.15 -7.51
C THR A 69 -9.39 -14.19 -8.69
N ILE A 70 -8.76 -13.02 -8.50
CA ILE A 70 -8.59 -11.99 -9.54
C ILE A 70 -7.73 -12.52 -10.70
N THR A 71 -6.57 -13.09 -10.39
CA THR A 71 -5.64 -13.62 -11.40
C THR A 71 -6.18 -14.87 -12.12
N GLY A 72 -7.11 -15.60 -11.48
CA GLY A 72 -7.83 -16.73 -12.07
C GLY A 72 -9.06 -16.34 -12.89
N MET A 73 -9.46 -15.07 -12.91
CA MET A 73 -10.57 -14.62 -13.75
C MET A 73 -10.19 -14.78 -15.23
N SER A 74 -11.12 -15.34 -16.00
CA SER A 74 -10.98 -15.39 -17.45
C SER A 74 -11.01 -13.97 -18.04
N SER A 75 -10.38 -13.79 -19.22
CA SER A 75 -10.41 -12.50 -19.91
C SER A 75 -11.83 -12.02 -20.14
N LEU A 76 -12.04 -10.71 -20.09
CA LEU A 76 -13.31 -10.10 -20.46
C LEU A 76 -13.71 -10.54 -21.87
N GLY A 77 -15.01 -10.79 -22.08
CA GLY A 77 -15.55 -11.26 -23.34
C GLY A 77 -15.26 -10.33 -24.53
N SER A 78 -15.67 -10.76 -25.73
CA SER A 78 -15.52 -9.92 -26.93
C SER A 78 -16.39 -8.66 -26.82
N PRO A 79 -15.82 -7.45 -27.01
CA PRO A 79 -16.59 -6.20 -26.95
C PRO A 79 -17.45 -5.95 -28.21
N GLY A 80 -17.41 -6.83 -29.22
CA GLY A 80 -18.05 -6.59 -30.52
C GLY A 80 -17.29 -5.54 -31.33
N THR A 81 -17.99 -4.77 -32.16
CA THR A 81 -17.40 -3.79 -33.08
C THR A 81 -17.56 -2.33 -32.65
N LEU A 82 -18.27 -2.07 -31.54
CA LEU A 82 -18.44 -0.70 -31.03
C LEU A 82 -17.12 -0.20 -30.42
N PRO A 83 -16.59 0.97 -30.85
CA PRO A 83 -15.38 1.53 -30.28
C PRO A 83 -15.46 1.79 -28.77
N SER A 84 -16.62 2.23 -28.28
CA SER A 84 -16.85 2.46 -26.85
C SER A 84 -16.77 1.17 -26.04
N ALA A 85 -17.30 0.06 -26.55
CA ALA A 85 -17.21 -1.23 -25.88
C ALA A 85 -15.75 -1.73 -25.79
N THR A 86 -14.96 -1.50 -26.85
CA THR A 86 -13.52 -1.81 -26.86
C THR A 86 -12.78 -0.98 -25.81
N GLN A 87 -13.06 0.32 -25.73
CA GLN A 87 -12.44 1.20 -24.75
C GLN A 87 -12.82 0.81 -23.31
N THR A 88 -14.09 0.51 -23.06
CA THR A 88 -14.54 0.03 -21.75
C THR A 88 -13.82 -1.25 -21.34
N LYS A 89 -13.68 -2.22 -22.25
CA LYS A 89 -12.92 -3.44 -21.98
C LYS A 89 -11.48 -3.12 -21.59
N ASN A 90 -10.79 -2.29 -22.38
CA ASN A 90 -9.40 -1.92 -22.08
C ASN A 90 -9.26 -1.23 -20.72
N ASN A 91 -10.18 -0.33 -20.37
CA ASN A 91 -10.18 0.34 -19.07
C ASN A 91 -10.33 -0.67 -17.92
N LEU A 92 -11.27 -1.61 -18.05
CA LEU A 92 -11.48 -2.65 -17.04
C LEU A 92 -10.26 -3.59 -16.91
N GLU A 93 -9.60 -3.93 -18.02
CA GLU A 93 -8.36 -4.71 -18.00
C GLU A 93 -7.21 -3.95 -17.31
N LEU A 94 -7.13 -2.63 -17.51
CA LEU A 94 -6.17 -1.77 -16.81
C LEU A 94 -6.50 -1.60 -15.33
N ASP A 95 -7.78 -1.52 -14.96
CA ASP A 95 -8.20 -1.49 -13.55
C ASP A 95 -7.80 -2.77 -12.81
N ILE A 96 -7.71 -3.90 -13.53
CA ILE A 96 -7.26 -5.17 -12.98
C ILE A 96 -5.72 -5.25 -12.93
N SER A 97 -5.09 -5.17 -14.11
CA SER A 97 -3.70 -5.58 -14.36
C SER A 97 -2.74 -4.43 -14.70
N GLY A 98 -3.27 -3.21 -14.79
CA GLY A 98 -2.47 -2.02 -15.04
C GLY A 98 -1.50 -1.72 -13.90
N LEU A 99 -0.59 -0.76 -14.12
CA LEU A 99 0.44 -0.37 -13.16
C LEU A 99 -0.14 0.13 -11.83
N SER A 100 -1.34 0.68 -11.84
CA SER A 100 -2.12 1.08 -10.66
C SER A 100 -3.35 0.20 -10.44
N GLY A 101 -3.40 -0.96 -11.10
CA GLY A 101 -4.52 -1.89 -11.01
C GLY A 101 -4.61 -2.58 -9.65
N ILE A 102 -5.72 -3.28 -9.43
CA ILE A 102 -6.00 -3.96 -8.17
C ILE A 102 -4.97 -5.06 -7.86
N GLU A 103 -4.43 -5.75 -8.87
CA GLU A 103 -3.37 -6.75 -8.67
C GLU A 103 -2.11 -6.13 -8.05
N GLN A 104 -1.65 -5.01 -8.61
CA GLN A 104 -0.49 -4.30 -8.10
C GLN A 104 -0.74 -3.72 -6.70
N SER A 105 -1.97 -3.25 -6.45
CA SER A 105 -2.35 -2.75 -5.12
C SER A 105 -2.32 -3.85 -4.07
N ILE A 106 -2.90 -5.03 -4.36
CA ILE A 106 -2.88 -6.17 -3.43
C ILE A 106 -1.44 -6.66 -3.18
N ASN A 107 -0.60 -6.74 -4.23
CA ASN A 107 0.80 -7.12 -4.08
C ASN A 107 1.58 -6.19 -3.15
N GLN A 108 1.34 -4.88 -3.25
CA GLN A 108 1.94 -3.91 -2.33
C GLN A 108 1.49 -4.13 -0.89
N TYR A 109 0.18 -4.36 -0.66
CA TYR A 109 -0.34 -4.66 0.67
C TYR A 109 0.22 -5.96 1.25
N LEU A 110 0.34 -7.03 0.44
CA LEU A 110 0.98 -8.28 0.86
C LEU A 110 2.43 -8.05 1.29
N SER A 111 3.21 -7.30 0.51
CA SER A 111 4.58 -6.92 0.87
C SER A 111 4.64 -6.13 2.18
N TYR A 112 3.71 -5.21 2.39
CA TYR A 112 3.62 -4.46 3.65
C TYR A 112 3.31 -5.37 4.84
N LEU A 113 2.33 -6.27 4.71
CA LEU A 113 1.98 -7.22 5.78
C LEU A 113 3.15 -8.17 6.11
N ASP A 114 3.92 -8.59 5.11
CA ASP A 114 5.13 -9.39 5.30
C ASP A 114 6.18 -8.62 6.11
N GLN A 115 6.42 -7.34 5.77
CA GLN A 115 7.34 -6.49 6.53
C GLN A 115 6.83 -6.18 7.93
N PHE A 116 5.54 -5.94 8.07
CA PHE A 116 4.92 -5.66 9.36
C PHE A 116 5.05 -6.87 10.30
N SER A 117 4.76 -8.08 9.80
CA SER A 117 4.96 -9.34 10.51
C SER A 117 6.42 -9.51 10.95
N ALA A 118 7.37 -9.27 10.05
CA ALA A 118 8.79 -9.33 10.38
C ALA A 118 9.20 -8.31 11.46
N THR A 119 8.66 -7.09 11.42
CA THR A 119 8.90 -6.07 12.43
C THR A 119 8.31 -6.43 13.79
N VAL A 120 7.07 -6.94 13.84
CA VAL A 120 6.44 -7.42 15.08
C VAL A 120 7.25 -8.55 15.70
N LYS A 121 7.71 -9.51 14.88
CA LYS A 121 8.56 -10.62 15.33
C LYS A 121 9.92 -10.13 15.85
N ALA A 122 10.57 -9.20 15.14
CA ALA A 122 11.84 -8.62 15.56
C ALA A 122 11.71 -7.85 16.89
N ALA A 123 10.64 -7.05 17.04
CA ALA A 123 10.34 -6.34 18.28
C ALA A 123 10.07 -7.32 19.42
N SER A 124 9.22 -8.33 19.20
CA SER A 124 8.87 -9.33 20.22
C SER A 124 10.08 -10.14 20.68
N ASN A 125 10.92 -10.60 19.76
CA ASN A 125 12.18 -11.30 20.10
C ASN A 125 13.11 -10.46 20.97
N ARG A 126 13.19 -9.14 20.74
CA ARG A 126 13.96 -8.23 21.61
C ARG A 126 13.38 -8.16 23.01
N LEU A 127 12.06 -8.04 23.12
CA LEU A 127 11.35 -7.92 24.40
C LEU A 127 11.38 -9.24 25.21
N ILE A 128 11.42 -10.40 24.53
CA ILE A 128 11.56 -11.71 25.16
C ILE A 128 13.02 -11.96 25.58
N GLY A 129 13.99 -11.64 24.72
CA GLY A 129 15.42 -11.91 24.94
C GLY A 129 16.15 -10.90 25.85
N SER A 130 15.54 -9.76 26.19
CA SER A 130 16.09 -8.77 27.13
C SER A 130 15.78 -9.06 28.60
N GLY A 131 15.17 -10.22 28.90
CA GLY A 131 14.86 -10.68 30.26
C GLY A 131 15.93 -11.60 30.81
#